data_AF-A0A9D1X5X2-F1
#
_entry.id   AF-A0A9D1X5X2-F1
#
_cell.length_a   1.000
_cell.length_b   1.000
_cell.length_c   1.000
_cell.angle_alpha   90.00
_cell.angle_beta   90.00
_cell.angle_gamma   90.00
#
_symmetry.space_group_name_H-M   'P 1'
#
loop_
_entity.id
_entity.type
_entity.pdbx_description
1 polymer ?
#
loop_
_entity_poly.entity_id
_entity_poly.type
_entity_poly.pdbx_seq_one_letter_code
_entity_poly.pdbx_strand_id
1 'polypeptide(L)' 'MNTKAFCWIREPKTYKIEEDRIEITTEPHTDLWQRTYYH' A
#
# COMPACT_ATOMS: atom_id res chain seq x y z
N MET A 1 -17.30 0.97 4.87
CA MET A 1 -16.20 0.76 5.85
C MET A 1 -15.69 2.13 6.29
N ASN A 2 -15.30 2.32 7.56
CA ASN A 2 -14.74 3.59 8.02
C ASN A 2 -13.22 3.62 7.77
N THR A 3 -12.81 4.19 6.63
CA THR A 3 -11.39 4.30 6.24
C THR A 3 -10.59 5.26 7.13
N LYS A 4 -11.24 6.11 7.95
CA LYS A 4 -10.56 7.04 8.86
C LYS A 4 -9.81 6.34 10.00
N ALA A 5 -10.08 5.06 10.23
CA ALA A 5 -9.38 4.25 11.23
C ALA A 5 -8.17 3.49 10.65
N PHE A 6 -7.94 3.56 9.34
CA PHE A 6 -6.81 2.86 8.71
C PHE A 6 -5.51 3.60 9.00
N CYS A 7 -4.43 2.83 9.13
CA CYS A 7 -3.09 3.37 9.35
C CYS A 7 -2.13 2.76 8.32
N TRP A 8 -1.35 3.61 7.67
CA TRP A 8 -0.30 3.17 6.74
C TRP A 8 0.93 2.71 7.52
N ILE A 9 1.46 1.54 7.18
CA ILE A 9 2.77 1.09 7.66
C ILE A 9 3.92 1.69 6.84
N ARG A 10 3.64 2.07 5.58
CA ARG A 10 4.54 2.71 4.60
C ARG A 10 3.68 3.55 3.65
N GLU A 11 3.32 4.75 4.08
CA GLU A 11 2.41 5.62 3.31
C GLU A 11 3.02 5.95 1.93
N PRO A 12 2.29 5.66 0.83
CA PRO A 12 2.74 6.02 -0.51
C PRO A 12 2.68 7.54 -0.70
N LYS A 13 3.58 8.11 -1.50
CA LYS A 13 3.56 9.55 -1.81
C LYS A 13 2.29 9.99 -2.53
N THR A 14 1.69 9.08 -3.30
CA THR A 14 0.49 9.36 -4.10
C THR A 14 -0.53 8.24 -3.91
N TYR A 15 -1.70 8.59 -3.39
CA TYR A 15 -2.86 7.71 -3.30
C TYR A 15 -4.16 8.52 -3.39
N LYS A 16 -5.26 7.83 -3.67
CA LYS A 16 -6.61 8.40 -3.67
C LYS A 16 -7.57 7.42 -3.02
N ILE A 17 -8.38 7.90 -2.08
CA ILE A 17 -9.44 7.11 -1.44
C ILE A 17 -10.77 7.76 -1.84
N GLU A 18 -11.59 7.01 -2.56
CA GLU A 18 -12.96 7.37 -2.93
C GLU A 18 -13.94 6.42 -2.22
N GLU A 19 -15.25 6.64 -2.41
CA GLU A 19 -16.28 5.84 -1.74
C GLU A 19 -16.27 4.35 -2.17
N ASP A 20 -15.91 4.09 -3.43
CA ASP A 20 -15.96 2.78 -4.08
C ASP A 20 -14.58 2.16 -4.35
N ARG A 21 -13.51 2.96 -4.36
CA ARG A 21 -12.16 2.48 -4.69
C ARG A 21 -11.02 3.16 -3.93
N ILE A 22 -9.89 2.48 -3.90
CA ILE A 22 -8.61 3.00 -3.43
C ILE A 22 -7.59 2.85 -4.55
N GLU A 23 -6.92 3.93 -4.92
CA GLU A 23 -5.85 3.97 -5.90
C GLU A 23 -4.52 4.26 -5.18
N ILE A 24 -3.48 3.48 -5.49
CA ILE A 24 -2.14 3.64 -4.92
C ILE A 24 -1.13 3.62 -6.06
N THR A 25 -0.26 4.63 -6.12
CA THR A 25 0.86 4.68 -7.05
C THR A 25 2.16 4.35 -6.31
N THR A 26 2.77 3.20 -6.63
CA THR A 26 4.05 2.79 -6.04
C THR A 26 5.21 3.52 -6.69
N GLU A 27 6.24 3.82 -5.91
CA GLU A 27 7.52 4.26 -6.46
C GLU A 27 8.35 3.04 -6.95
N PRO A 28 9.24 3.24 -7.94
CA PRO A 28 10.23 2.22 -8.29
C PRO A 28 10.96 1.68 -7.06
N HIS A 29 11.35 0.41 -7.10
CA HIS A 29 12.07 -0.27 -6.01
C HIS A 29 11.30 -0.36 -4.68
N THR A 30 9.97 -0.32 -4.73
CA THR A 30 9.10 -0.60 -3.58
C THR A 30 8.70 -2.07 -3.60
N ASP A 31 9.18 -2.86 -2.63
CA ASP A 31 8.80 -4.25 -2.47
C ASP A 31 8.90 -4.70 -1.01
N LEU A 32 8.10 -5.68 -0.62
CA LEU A 32 8.20 -6.36 0.68
C LEU A 32 8.42 -7.84 0.45
N TRP A 33 9.68 -8.22 0.24
CA TRP A 33 10.07 -9.61 0.11
C TRP A 33 10.45 -10.22 1.45
N GLN A 34 9.66 -11.18 1.93
CA GLN A 34 10.14 -12.12 2.93
C GLN A 34 10.81 -13.28 2.20
N ARG A 35 12.02 -13.68 2.63
CA ARG A 35 12.88 -14.70 2.00
C ARG A 35 12.32 -16.13 2.04
N THR A 36 11.04 -16.32 1.75
CA THR A 36 10.47 -17.63 1.56
C THR A 36 10.88 -18.13 0.17
N TYR A 37 11.84 -19.07 0.20
CA TYR A 37 12.21 -19.98 -0.90
C TYR A 37 13.34 -19.54 -1.85
N TYR A 38 14.57 -19.94 -1.53
CA TYR A 38 15.58 -20.37 -2.50
C TYR A 38 16.30 -21.59 -1.89
N HIS A 39 15.92 -22.79 -2.32
CA HIS A 39 16.66 -24.03 -2.04
C HIS A 39 16.88 -24.76 -3.36
#